data_AF-A0A7K6WA46-F1
#
_entry.id   AF-A0A7K6WA46-F1
#
_cell.length_a   1.000
_cell.length_b   1.000
_cell.length_c   1.000
_cell.angle_alpha   90.00
_cell.angle_beta   90.00
_cell.angle_gamma   90.00
#
_symmetry.space_group_name_H-M   'P 1'
#
loop_
_entity.id
_entity.type
_entity.pdbx_description
1 polymer ?
#
loop_
_entity_poly.entity_id
_entity_poly.type
_entity_poly.pdbx_seq_one_letter_code
_entity_poly.pdbx_strand_id
1 'polypeptide(L)' 'VSSPTFTPPPTGKRLAPSVYLMPPPAEEQSTNQDTLSLTCMVRGFYPEDISVEWQKN' A
#
# COMPACT_ATOMS: atom_id res chain seq x y z
N VAL A 1 4.25 11.84 -28.36
CA VAL A 1 4.29 10.36 -28.29
C VAL A 1 5.21 10.01 -27.14
N SER A 2 4.67 9.57 -26.01
CA SER A 2 5.44 9.16 -24.83
C SER A 2 6.02 7.78 -25.11
N SER A 3 7.34 7.68 -25.19
CA SER A 3 8.06 6.41 -25.39
C SER A 3 7.72 5.42 -24.27
N PRO A 4 7.53 4.12 -24.56
CA PRO A 4 7.38 3.13 -23.52
C PRO A 4 8.71 2.99 -22.77
N THR A 5 8.71 3.34 -21.48
CA THR A 5 9.85 3.12 -20.59
C THR A 5 9.98 1.60 -20.38
N PHE A 6 10.94 0.96 -21.04
CA PHE A 6 11.26 -0.44 -20.79
C PHE A 6 12.01 -0.53 -19.45
N THR A 7 11.30 -0.81 -18.36
CA THR A 7 11.92 -1.11 -17.08
C THR A 7 12.61 -2.46 -17.16
N PRO A 8 13.94 -2.54 -16.91
CA PRO A 8 14.64 -3.82 -16.91
C PRO A 8 14.07 -4.72 -15.81
N PRO A 9 14.07 -6.05 -16.01
CA PRO A 9 13.58 -6.97 -15.00
C PRO A 9 14.38 -6.85 -13.71
N PRO A 10 13.73 -6.95 -12.54
CA PRO A 10 14.40 -6.85 -11.26
C PRO A 10 15.40 -8.00 -11.07
N THR A 11 16.65 -7.65 -10.75
CA THR A 11 17.78 -8.58 -10.65
C THR A 11 18.03 -9.12 -9.23
N GLY A 12 17.20 -8.74 -8.25
CA GLY A 12 17.29 -9.17 -6.86
C GLY A 12 16.37 -10.34 -6.47
N LYS A 13 16.62 -10.92 -5.29
CA LYS A 13 15.75 -11.95 -4.71
C LYS A 13 14.42 -11.33 -4.31
N ARG A 14 13.30 -11.96 -4.72
CA ARG A 14 11.97 -11.50 -4.33
C ARG A 14 11.77 -11.68 -2.82
N LEU A 15 11.32 -10.62 -2.17
CA LEU A 15 11.02 -10.61 -0.74
C LEU A 15 9.54 -10.33 -0.55
N ALA A 16 8.88 -11.18 0.26
CA ALA A 16 7.47 -11.00 0.58
C ALA A 16 7.28 -9.75 1.45
N PRO A 17 6.23 -8.93 1.21
CA PRO A 17 5.94 -7.78 2.05
C PRO A 17 5.45 -8.21 3.43
N SER A 18 5.84 -7.43 4.43
CA SER A 18 5.11 -7.37 5.70
C SER A 18 4.04 -6.28 5.58
N VAL A 19 2.80 -6.65 5.87
CA VAL A 19 1.62 -5.78 5.72
C VAL A 19 1.00 -5.54 7.09
N TYR A 20 0.75 -4.27 7.41
CA TYR A 20 0.12 -3.86 8.64
C TYR A 20 -1.06 -2.94 8.32
N LEU A 21 -2.23 -3.26 8.84
CA LEU A 21 -3.42 -2.42 8.74
C LEU A 21 -3.57 -1.63 10.03
N MET A 22 -3.54 -0.31 9.93
CA MET A 22 -3.71 0.57 11.08
C MET A 22 -5.16 1.04 11.14
N PRO A 23 -5.76 1.06 12.35
CA PRO A 23 -7.11 1.59 12.54
C PRO A 23 -7.13 3.10 12.29
N PRO A 24 -8.33 3.69 12.13
CA PRO A 24 -8.49 5.13 12.11
C PRO A 24 -7.92 5.77 13.38
N PRO A 25 -7.34 6.98 13.28
CA PRO A 25 -6.90 7.72 14.46
C PRO A 25 -8.05 7.91 15.46
N ALA A 26 -7.73 7.85 16.76
CA ALA A 26 -8.72 7.98 17.82
C ALA A 26 -9.50 9.31 17.75
N GLU A 27 -8.89 10.38 17.22
CA GLU A 27 -9.51 11.69 17.06
C GLU A 27 -10.62 11.69 15.99
N GLU A 28 -10.44 10.95 14.89
CA GLU A 28 -11.48 10.75 13.87
C GLU A 28 -12.65 9.94 14.43
N GLN A 29 -12.33 8.88 15.18
CA GLN A 29 -13.33 8.01 15.79
C GLN A 29 -14.13 8.71 16.89
N SER A 30 -13.48 9.56 17.68
CA SER A 30 -14.11 10.27 18.81
C SER A 30 -15.01 11.42 18.36
N THR A 31 -14.70 12.02 17.21
CA THR A 31 -15.47 13.15 16.66
C THR A 31 -16.71 12.69 15.87
N ASN A 32 -16.96 11.37 15.80
CA ASN A 32 -18.07 10.76 15.06
C ASN A 32 -18.10 11.21 13.60
N GLN A 33 -16.93 11.26 12.96
CA GLN A 33 -16.81 11.68 11.57
C GLN A 33 -17.49 10.67 10.64
N ASP A 34 -18.20 11.18 9.63
CA ASP A 34 -18.87 10.36 8.60
C ASP A 34 -17.89 9.60 7.70
N THR A 35 -16.60 9.90 7.78
CA THR A 35 -15.52 9.27 7.02
C THR A 35 -14.36 8.95 7.94
N LEU A 36 -13.78 7.78 7.78
CA LEU A 36 -12.64 7.30 8.56
C LEU A 36 -11.51 6.90 7.63
N SER A 37 -10.28 7.19 8.06
CA SER A 37 -9.07 6.82 7.31
C SER A 37 -8.56 5.44 7.74
N LEU A 38 -8.41 4.52 6.78
CA LEU A 38 -7.66 3.27 6.99
C LEU A 38 -6.28 3.40 6.36
N THR A 39 -5.24 2.99 7.09
CA THR A 39 -3.87 3.05 6.56
C THR A 39 -3.28 1.65 6.42
N CYS A 40 -2.85 1.30 5.19
CA CYS A 40 -2.11 0.07 4.90
C CYS A 40 -0.61 0.39 4.80
N MET A 41 0.19 -0.16 5.71
CA MET A 41 1.65 -0.03 5.69
C MET A 41 2.27 -1.32 5.12
N VAL A 42 2.98 -1.17 4.00
CA VAL A 42 3.66 -2.27 3.31
C VAL A 42 5.17 -2.05 3.37
N ARG A 43 5.94 -3.01 3.90
CA ARG A 43 7.41 -2.86 4.06
C ARG A 43 8.17 -4.16 3.84
N GLY A 44 9.47 -4.04 3.57
CA GLY A 44 10.40 -5.18 3.52
C GLY A 44 10.27 -6.06 2.27
N PHE A 45 9.73 -5.53 1.18
CA PHE A 45 9.51 -6.25 -0.07
C PHE A 45 10.50 -5.83 -1.15
N TYR A 46 10.64 -6.71 -2.15
CA TYR A 46 11.39 -6.45 -3.36
C TYR A 46 10.80 -7.28 -4.52
N PRO A 47 10.67 -6.74 -5.74
CA PRO A 47 11.00 -5.37 -6.17
C PRO A 47 10.04 -4.32 -5.60
N GLU A 48 10.34 -3.03 -5.80
CA GLU A 48 9.50 -1.92 -5.33
C GLU A 48 8.16 -1.79 -6.09
N ASP A 49 8.08 -2.39 -7.28
CA ASP A 49 6.87 -2.37 -8.10
C ASP A 49 5.82 -3.33 -7.54
N ILE A 50 4.81 -2.76 -6.86
CA ILE A 50 3.70 -3.49 -6.24
C ILE A 50 2.36 -2.79 -6.48
N SER A 51 1.28 -3.58 -6.47
CA SER A 51 -0.09 -3.10 -6.48
C SER A 51 -0.76 -3.31 -5.12
N VAL A 52 -1.52 -2.32 -4.66
CA VAL A 52 -2.35 -2.40 -3.45
C VAL A 52 -3.79 -2.14 -3.84
N GLU A 53 -4.70 -3.04 -3.45
CA GLU A 53 -6.13 -2.94 -3.73
C GLU A 53 -6.93 -3.08 -2.45
N TRP A 54 -8.00 -2.29 -2.32
CA TRP A 54 -8.96 -2.37 -1.23
C TRP A 54 -10.25 -3.01 -1.71
N GLN A 55 -10.77 -3.94 -0.92
CA GLN A 55 -12.04 -4.59 -1.21
C GLN A 55 -13.04 -4.33 -0.08
N LYS A 56 -14.32 -4.21 -0.45
CA LYS A 56 -15.45 -4.06 0.46
C LYS A 56 -16.46 -5.18 0.14
N ASN A 57 -17.00 -5.80 1.18
CA ASN A 57 -18.11 -6.75 1.07
C ASN A 57 -19.46 -6.03 1.13
#